data_AF-A0A4Q0SF23-F1
#
_entry.id   AF-A0A4Q0SF23-F1
#
_cell.length_a   1.000
_cell.length_b   1.000
_cell.length_c   1.000
_cell.angle_alpha   90.00
_cell.angle_beta   90.00
_cell.angle_gamma   90.00
#
_symmetry.space_group_name_H-M   'P 1'
#
loop_
_entity.id
_entity.type
_entity.pdbx_description
1 polymer ?
#
loop_
_entity_poly.entity_id
_entity_poly.type
_entity_poly.pdbx_seq_one_letter_code
_entity_poly.pdbx_strand_id
1 'polypeptide(L)'
;MGQPDVRLLPLRAVKRAPKNARTHSKKQIKQVANSILRFGWTYPILADEDRRIIAGHARWEAAKQLSLKEVPVLVMRGLSDAEKRALALADNKIPANAGWDRKLLAEELGELASLLPDFNLTLDITGFEPAEIDGLLLDFGNSEQDSADAPCTIAEQPISRRGELWQLGAHRVLCGDACDQSDWARLMGSDRANMLIADVPYNVQISKTLGRGRIKHREFAVGSGEMSSPEFTVFLTRWMHLAVQFSHDGSMHYIFIDWRHLGEMHNAGHAVFGPLQNLVVWNKSNAGQGSFYRSQHELIFLYRNGDAPHLNNVELGRHGRNRSNVWTYAGVNTFRKDRLDELAVHPTVKPVALIADAIKDCTRRGDLVLDPFLGSGTTLLAAERVGRRAYGLEIDPLYVDVAIRRWQDVTRRDAILVATGQTFEEVAAARAATSAEPST
;
A
#
# COMPACT_ATOMS: atom_id res chain seq x y z
N MET A 1 -13.05 -53.75 7.41
CA MET A 1 -13.68 -52.63 6.67
C MET A 1 -13.27 -52.76 5.21
N GLY A 2 -14.20 -52.69 4.26
CA GLY A 2 -13.83 -52.67 2.83
C GLY A 2 -12.99 -51.43 2.52
N GLN A 3 -12.05 -51.53 1.58
CA GLN A 3 -11.25 -50.37 1.18
C GLN A 3 -12.17 -49.26 0.65
N PRO A 4 -11.98 -48.02 1.09
CA PRO A 4 -12.79 -46.90 0.60
C PRO A 4 -12.44 -46.64 -0.87
N ASP A 5 -13.47 -46.67 -1.74
CA ASP A 5 -13.36 -46.52 -3.20
C ASP A 5 -13.88 -45.14 -3.64
N VAL A 6 -13.06 -44.40 -4.41
CA VAL A 6 -13.41 -43.07 -4.94
C VAL A 6 -14.02 -43.23 -6.33
N ARG A 7 -15.23 -42.72 -6.53
CA ARG A 7 -15.95 -42.80 -7.81
C ARG A 7 -16.36 -41.41 -8.30
N LEU A 8 -16.29 -41.19 -9.61
CA LEU A 8 -16.97 -40.05 -10.23
C LEU A 8 -18.47 -40.31 -10.25
N LEU A 9 -19.23 -39.42 -9.61
CA LEU A 9 -20.69 -39.48 -9.60
C LEU A 9 -21.26 -38.20 -10.21
N PRO A 10 -22.41 -38.27 -10.91
CA PRO A 10 -23.13 -37.08 -11.35
C PRO A 10 -23.43 -36.17 -10.14
N LEU A 11 -23.16 -34.87 -10.27
CA LEU A 11 -23.37 -33.91 -9.17
C LEU A 11 -24.79 -33.96 -8.60
N ARG A 12 -25.79 -34.16 -9.48
CA ARG A 12 -27.21 -34.32 -9.14
C ARG A 12 -27.52 -35.56 -8.31
N ALA A 13 -26.66 -36.57 -8.35
CA ALA A 13 -26.83 -37.81 -7.60
C ALA A 13 -26.30 -37.72 -6.15
N VAL A 14 -25.53 -36.68 -5.85
CA VAL A 14 -25.00 -36.40 -4.50
C VAL A 14 -26.02 -35.56 -3.73
N LYS A 15 -26.48 -36.07 -2.59
CA LYS A 15 -27.54 -35.47 -1.78
C LYS A 15 -26.93 -34.69 -0.61
N ARG A 16 -27.40 -33.45 -0.41
CA ARG A 16 -27.00 -32.65 0.75
C ARG A 16 -27.45 -33.32 2.05
N ALA A 17 -26.64 -33.24 3.11
CA ALA A 17 -27.04 -33.70 4.43
C ALA A 17 -28.24 -32.88 4.96
N PRO A 18 -29.21 -33.51 5.66
CA PRO A 18 -30.35 -32.80 6.26
C PRO A 18 -29.92 -31.77 7.31
N LYS A 19 -28.80 -32.03 8.00
CA LYS A 19 -28.21 -31.14 9.01
C LYS A 19 -26.71 -31.08 8.78
N ASN A 20 -26.18 -29.87 8.66
CA ASN A 20 -24.74 -29.61 8.65
C ASN A 20 -24.44 -28.52 9.69
N ALA A 21 -23.61 -28.84 10.68
CA ALA A 21 -23.23 -27.90 11.73
C ALA A 21 -22.19 -26.86 11.26
N ARG A 22 -21.48 -27.13 10.16
CA ARG A 22 -20.50 -26.21 9.58
C ARG A 22 -21.16 -25.29 8.56
N THR A 23 -20.97 -23.99 8.72
CA THR A 23 -21.43 -22.97 7.76
C THR A 23 -20.28 -22.58 6.83
N HIS A 24 -20.62 -22.19 5.59
CA HIS A 24 -19.68 -21.75 4.57
C HIS A 24 -20.13 -20.41 3.98
N SER A 25 -19.24 -19.41 4.01
CA SER A 25 -19.52 -18.11 3.40
C SER A 25 -19.42 -18.19 1.88
N LYS A 26 -20.09 -17.27 1.17
CA LYS A 26 -19.96 -17.15 -0.31
C LYS A 26 -18.49 -16.97 -0.73
N LYS A 27 -17.71 -16.24 0.08
CA LYS A 27 -16.28 -16.01 -0.15
C LYS A 27 -15.48 -17.31 -0.08
N GLN A 28 -15.70 -18.10 0.97
CA GLN A 28 -15.03 -19.39 1.13
C GLN A 28 -15.39 -20.35 -0.01
N ILE A 29 -16.65 -20.41 -0.43
CA ILE A 29 -17.08 -21.25 -1.57
C ILE A 29 -16.35 -20.82 -2.85
N LYS A 30 -16.20 -19.50 -3.09
CA LYS A 30 -15.44 -18.98 -4.23
C LYS A 30 -13.96 -19.37 -4.18
N GLN A 31 -13.32 -19.32 -3.00
CA GLN A 31 -11.93 -19.79 -2.83
C GLN A 31 -11.79 -21.28 -3.19
N VAL A 32 -12.72 -22.12 -2.69
CA VAL A 32 -12.74 -23.56 -3.02
C VAL A 32 -12.98 -23.77 -4.52
N ALA A 33 -13.87 -23.01 -5.15
CA ALA A 33 -14.12 -23.07 -6.58
C ALA A 33 -12.88 -22.69 -7.41
N ASN A 34 -12.19 -21.62 -7.04
CA ASN A 34 -10.95 -21.20 -7.70
C ASN A 34 -9.85 -22.27 -7.56
N SER A 35 -9.72 -22.87 -6.38
CA SER A 35 -8.79 -23.99 -6.15
C SER A 35 -9.11 -25.19 -7.04
N ILE A 36 -10.39 -25.58 -7.17
CA ILE A 36 -10.83 -26.67 -8.07
C ILE A 36 -10.53 -26.34 -9.54
N LEU A 37 -10.79 -25.11 -9.99
CA LEU A 37 -10.49 -24.69 -11.36
C LEU A 37 -9.00 -24.77 -11.68
N ARG A 38 -8.13 -24.43 -10.72
CA ARG A 38 -6.69 -24.37 -10.95
C ARG A 38 -5.99 -25.72 -10.79
N PHE A 39 -6.28 -26.43 -9.70
CA PHE A 39 -5.55 -27.65 -9.32
C PHE A 39 -6.35 -28.93 -9.57
N GLY A 40 -7.60 -28.81 -10.03
CA GLY A 40 -8.52 -29.93 -10.08
C GLY A 40 -8.99 -30.36 -8.70
N TRP A 41 -9.47 -31.59 -8.61
CA TRP A 41 -9.95 -32.16 -7.35
C TRP A 41 -8.80 -32.73 -6.53
N THR A 42 -8.42 -32.02 -5.47
CA THR A 42 -7.41 -32.49 -4.52
C THR A 42 -7.97 -33.43 -3.46
N TYR A 43 -9.27 -33.34 -3.17
CA TYR A 43 -9.96 -34.19 -2.20
C TYR A 43 -11.40 -34.51 -2.63
N PRO A 44 -11.85 -35.76 -2.55
CA PRO A 44 -13.22 -36.13 -2.89
C PRO A 44 -14.24 -35.59 -1.87
N ILE A 45 -15.52 -35.62 -2.26
CA ILE A 45 -16.65 -35.45 -1.33
C ILE A 45 -16.84 -36.77 -0.58
N LEU A 46 -16.98 -36.73 0.74
CA LEU A 46 -17.27 -37.91 1.53
C LEU A 46 -18.78 -38.10 1.63
N ALA A 47 -19.30 -39.26 1.26
CA ALA A 47 -20.72 -39.56 1.32
C ALA A 47 -21.01 -40.94 1.92
N ASP A 48 -22.22 -41.16 2.42
CA ASP A 48 -22.71 -42.48 2.83
C ASP A 48 -23.17 -43.33 1.64
N GLU A 49 -23.58 -44.57 1.90
CA GLU A 49 -24.12 -45.49 0.90
C GLU A 49 -25.33 -44.97 0.11
N ASP A 50 -26.09 -44.03 0.69
CA ASP A 50 -27.25 -43.36 0.07
C ASP A 50 -26.86 -42.08 -0.71
N ARG A 51 -25.55 -41.84 -0.86
CA ARG A 51 -24.94 -40.67 -1.50
C ARG A 51 -25.25 -39.36 -0.77
N ARG A 52 -25.54 -39.42 0.53
CA ARG A 52 -25.68 -38.23 1.38
C ARG A 52 -24.30 -37.77 1.85
N ILE A 53 -24.02 -36.48 1.72
CA ILE A 53 -22.74 -35.91 2.11
C ILE A 53 -22.53 -36.08 3.62
N ILE A 54 -21.40 -36.66 4.00
CA ILE A 54 -20.87 -36.67 5.36
C ILE A 54 -19.94 -35.45 5.54
N ALA A 55 -19.02 -35.24 4.58
CA ALA A 55 -18.05 -34.15 4.57
C ALA A 55 -17.76 -33.64 3.15
N GLY A 56 -17.30 -32.39 3.03
CA GLY A 56 -17.03 -31.76 1.73
C GLY A 56 -18.19 -30.91 1.15
N HIS A 57 -19.09 -30.40 2.01
CA HIS A 57 -20.20 -29.53 1.60
C HIS A 57 -19.76 -28.30 0.79
N ALA A 58 -18.67 -27.63 1.19
CA ALA A 58 -18.12 -26.50 0.44
C ALA A 58 -17.67 -26.88 -0.97
N ARG A 59 -17.08 -28.07 -1.17
CA ARG A 59 -16.66 -28.57 -2.49
C ARG A 59 -17.85 -28.89 -3.37
N TRP A 60 -18.92 -29.44 -2.79
CA TRP A 60 -20.17 -29.67 -3.52
C TRP A 60 -20.84 -28.37 -3.97
N GLU A 61 -20.90 -27.35 -3.11
CA GLU A 61 -21.43 -26.03 -3.49
C GLU A 61 -20.53 -25.32 -4.51
N ALA A 62 -19.20 -25.43 -4.37
CA ALA A 62 -18.25 -24.92 -5.36
C ALA A 62 -18.44 -25.60 -6.72
N ALA A 63 -18.60 -26.93 -6.75
CA ALA A 63 -18.86 -27.68 -7.98
C ALA A 63 -20.17 -27.26 -8.66
N LYS A 64 -21.21 -26.93 -7.87
CA LYS A 64 -22.44 -26.33 -8.39
C LYS A 64 -22.19 -24.95 -9.01
N GLN A 65 -21.46 -24.08 -8.31
CA GLN A 65 -21.12 -22.76 -8.81
C GLN A 65 -20.35 -22.84 -10.14
N LEU A 66 -19.49 -23.85 -10.29
CA LEU A 66 -18.72 -24.13 -11.51
C LEU A 66 -19.51 -24.91 -12.58
N SER A 67 -20.77 -25.26 -12.33
CA SER A 67 -21.60 -26.06 -13.25
C SER A 67 -20.98 -27.39 -13.66
N LEU A 68 -20.24 -28.05 -12.76
CA LEU A 68 -19.62 -29.35 -13.04
C LEU A 68 -20.67 -30.46 -13.13
N LYS A 69 -20.51 -31.36 -14.11
CA LYS A 69 -21.44 -32.48 -14.34
C LYS A 69 -21.19 -33.64 -13.37
N GLU A 70 -19.93 -33.90 -13.04
CA GLU A 70 -19.49 -35.01 -12.20
C GLU A 70 -18.53 -34.53 -11.12
N VAL A 71 -18.54 -35.22 -9.98
CA VAL A 71 -17.69 -34.93 -8.84
C VAL A 71 -17.11 -36.24 -8.27
N PRO A 72 -15.86 -36.24 -7.79
CA PRO A 72 -15.28 -37.40 -7.13
C PRO A 72 -15.88 -37.54 -5.73
N VAL A 73 -16.38 -38.75 -5.44
CA VAL A 73 -17.05 -39.09 -4.19
C VAL A 73 -16.44 -40.33 -3.60
N LEU A 74 -16.02 -40.25 -2.35
CA LEU A 74 -15.62 -41.38 -1.52
C LEU A 74 -16.83 -41.88 -0.74
N VAL A 75 -17.26 -43.11 -1.02
CA VAL A 75 -18.46 -43.68 -0.39
C VAL A 75 -18.08 -44.54 0.81
N MET A 76 -18.43 -44.07 2.00
CA MET A 76 -18.29 -44.82 3.25
C MET A 76 -19.50 -45.71 3.45
N ARG A 77 -19.27 -47.00 3.72
CA ARG A 77 -20.33 -48.00 3.92
C ARG A 77 -20.25 -48.58 5.33
N GLY A 78 -21.41 -48.95 5.87
CA GLY A 78 -21.49 -49.71 7.12
C GLY A 78 -21.26 -48.88 8.38
N LEU A 79 -21.35 -47.55 8.29
CA LEU A 79 -21.38 -46.66 9.45
C LEU A 79 -22.81 -46.53 9.95
N SER A 80 -23.01 -46.59 11.25
CA SER A 80 -24.25 -46.17 11.89
C SER A 80 -24.48 -44.66 11.73
N ASP A 81 -25.72 -44.20 11.89
CA ASP A 81 -26.04 -42.76 11.82
C ASP A 81 -25.28 -41.93 12.86
N ALA A 82 -24.98 -42.52 14.03
CA ALA A 82 -24.16 -41.89 15.05
C ALA A 82 -22.71 -41.71 14.57
N GLU A 83 -22.11 -42.75 13.98
CA GLU A 83 -20.75 -42.69 13.44
C GLU A 83 -20.64 -41.72 12.26
N LYS A 84 -21.63 -41.68 11.36
CA LYS A 84 -21.69 -40.70 10.25
C LYS A 84 -21.67 -39.27 10.79
N ARG A 85 -22.45 -38.98 11.83
CA ARG A 85 -22.52 -37.65 12.45
C ARG A 85 -21.24 -37.29 13.21
N ALA A 86 -20.66 -38.26 13.93
CA ALA A 86 -19.39 -38.08 14.62
C ALA A 86 -18.26 -37.78 13.61
N LEU A 87 -18.21 -38.52 12.50
CA LEU A 87 -17.26 -38.33 11.41
C LEU A 87 -17.42 -36.95 10.76
N ALA A 88 -18.65 -36.52 10.48
CA ALA A 88 -18.92 -35.19 9.93
C ALA A 88 -18.41 -34.06 10.85
N LEU A 89 -18.51 -34.22 12.18
CA LEU A 89 -17.97 -33.25 13.14
C LEU A 89 -16.45 -33.34 13.22
N ALA A 90 -15.88 -34.54 13.27
CA ALA A 90 -14.46 -34.79 13.36
C ALA A 90 -13.70 -34.22 12.15
N ASP A 91 -14.20 -34.46 10.93
CA ASP A 91 -13.61 -33.95 9.68
C ASP A 91 -13.52 -32.41 9.65
N ASN A 92 -14.45 -31.72 10.31
CA ASN A 92 -14.41 -30.27 10.41
C ASN A 92 -13.56 -29.76 11.59
N LYS A 93 -13.65 -30.43 12.75
CA LYS A 93 -13.04 -29.93 13.99
C LYS A 93 -11.55 -30.28 14.10
N ILE A 94 -11.14 -31.47 13.65
CA ILE A 94 -9.74 -31.90 13.74
C ILE A 94 -8.82 -30.98 12.91
N PRO A 95 -9.10 -30.68 11.62
CA PRO A 95 -8.29 -29.71 10.88
C PRO A 95 -8.34 -28.30 11.47
N ALA A 96 -9.49 -27.89 12.04
CA ALA A 96 -9.64 -26.58 12.68
C ALA A 96 -8.88 -26.43 14.01
N ASN A 97 -8.34 -27.52 14.57
CA ASN A 97 -7.48 -27.48 15.75
C ASN A 97 -6.00 -27.31 15.40
N ALA A 98 -5.62 -27.47 14.12
CA ALA A 98 -4.25 -27.25 13.69
C ALA A 98 -3.90 -25.76 13.72
N GLY A 99 -2.68 -25.45 14.17
CA GLY A 99 -2.09 -24.12 14.08
C GLY A 99 -1.01 -24.08 13.00
N TRP A 100 -0.54 -22.88 12.69
CA TRP A 100 0.60 -22.67 11.81
C TRP A 100 1.86 -22.39 12.63
N ASP A 101 2.99 -22.93 12.21
CA ASP A 101 4.28 -22.33 12.56
C ASP A 101 4.38 -21.00 11.79
N ARG A 102 4.24 -19.89 12.52
CA ARG A 102 4.15 -18.56 11.91
C ARG A 102 5.43 -18.16 11.17
N LYS A 103 6.59 -18.65 11.62
CA LYS A 103 7.87 -18.30 11.01
C LYS A 103 8.04 -19.04 9.68
N LEU A 104 7.88 -20.37 9.70
CA LEU A 104 7.96 -21.18 8.48
C LEU A 104 6.88 -20.77 7.47
N LEU A 105 5.68 -20.41 7.94
CA LEU A 105 4.62 -19.92 7.07
C LEU A 105 4.98 -18.58 6.41
N ALA A 106 5.63 -17.66 7.13
CA ALA A 106 6.06 -16.39 6.56
C ALA A 106 7.14 -16.58 5.49
N GLU A 107 8.12 -17.47 5.74
CA GLU A 107 9.15 -17.83 4.77
C GLU A 107 8.53 -18.42 3.49
N GLU A 108 7.67 -19.43 3.61
CA GLU A 108 6.99 -20.08 2.48
C GLU A 108 6.10 -19.11 1.68
N LEU A 109 5.31 -18.26 2.37
CA LEU A 109 4.48 -17.26 1.68
C LEU A 109 5.31 -16.20 0.98
N GLY A 110 6.48 -15.84 1.54
CA GLY A 110 7.43 -14.91 0.93
C GLY A 110 8.04 -15.47 -0.35
N GLU A 111 8.46 -16.74 -0.34
CA GLU A 111 8.97 -17.45 -1.51
C GLU A 111 7.87 -17.65 -2.57
N LEU A 112 6.66 -18.06 -2.18
CA LEU A 112 5.54 -18.18 -3.11
C LEU A 112 5.16 -16.84 -3.74
N ALA A 113 5.34 -15.72 -3.03
CA ALA A 113 5.06 -14.38 -3.57
C ALA A 113 5.93 -14.06 -4.80
N SER A 114 7.15 -14.59 -4.87
CA SER A 114 8.06 -14.39 -6.01
C SER A 114 7.83 -15.40 -7.13
N LEU A 115 7.43 -16.64 -6.80
CA LEU A 115 7.24 -17.73 -7.77
C LEU A 115 5.88 -17.73 -8.46
N LEU A 116 4.80 -17.36 -7.75
CA LEU A 116 3.44 -17.45 -8.31
C LEU A 116 3.18 -16.55 -9.54
N PRO A 117 3.76 -15.34 -9.66
CA PRO A 117 3.63 -14.51 -10.85
C PRO A 117 4.06 -15.21 -12.15
N ASP A 118 5.09 -16.08 -12.11
CA ASP A 118 5.57 -16.83 -13.29
C ASP A 118 4.51 -17.79 -13.84
N PHE A 119 3.53 -18.16 -13.01
CA PHE A 119 2.41 -19.03 -13.37
C PHE A 119 1.08 -18.28 -13.52
N ASN A 120 1.12 -16.95 -13.56
CA ASN A 120 -0.04 -16.06 -13.57
C ASN A 120 -0.98 -16.32 -12.38
N LEU A 121 -0.39 -16.54 -11.20
CA LEU A 121 -1.10 -16.78 -9.94
C LEU A 121 -0.77 -15.68 -8.92
N THR A 122 -1.68 -15.51 -7.97
CA THR A 122 -1.51 -14.65 -6.81
C THR A 122 -1.68 -15.45 -5.52
N LEU A 123 -1.20 -14.91 -4.40
CA LEU A 123 -1.27 -15.60 -3.10
C LEU A 123 -2.70 -15.82 -2.59
N ASP A 124 -3.71 -15.16 -3.18
CA ASP A 124 -5.12 -15.38 -2.86
C ASP A 124 -5.58 -16.84 -3.06
N ILE A 125 -4.87 -17.60 -3.90
CA ILE A 125 -5.14 -19.02 -4.14
C ILE A 125 -4.85 -19.91 -2.91
N THR A 126 -3.97 -19.46 -2.02
CA THR A 126 -3.59 -20.19 -0.80
C THR A 126 -4.71 -20.19 0.24
N GLY A 127 -5.68 -19.29 0.10
CA GLY A 127 -6.78 -19.09 1.05
C GLY A 127 -6.46 -18.12 2.20
N PHE A 128 -5.23 -17.63 2.30
CA PHE A 128 -4.87 -16.55 3.23
C PHE A 128 -5.36 -15.19 2.72
N GLU A 129 -5.83 -14.36 3.64
CA GLU A 129 -6.20 -12.98 3.30
C GLU A 129 -4.94 -12.12 3.10
N PRO A 130 -4.96 -11.11 2.21
CA PRO A 130 -3.81 -10.22 1.99
C PRO A 130 -3.24 -9.60 3.27
N ALA A 131 -4.11 -9.23 4.22
CA ALA A 131 -3.69 -8.68 5.50
C ALA A 131 -2.99 -9.69 6.42
N GLU A 132 -3.37 -10.98 6.35
CA GLU A 132 -2.71 -12.06 7.10
C GLU A 132 -1.31 -12.32 6.56
N ILE A 133 -1.17 -12.33 5.24
CA ILE A 133 0.13 -12.47 4.55
C ILE A 133 1.04 -11.30 4.91
N ASP A 134 0.55 -10.06 4.77
CA ASP A 134 1.32 -8.86 5.08
C ASP A 134 1.77 -8.87 6.56
N GLY A 135 0.91 -9.27 7.48
CA GLY A 135 1.24 -9.37 8.91
C GLY A 135 2.34 -10.40 9.20
N LEU A 136 2.25 -11.59 8.60
CA LEU A 136 3.26 -12.64 8.77
C LEU A 136 4.61 -12.25 8.18
N LEU A 137 4.64 -11.64 6.99
CA LEU A 137 5.87 -11.14 6.38
C LEU A 137 6.49 -9.97 7.15
N LEU A 138 5.68 -9.18 7.88
CA LEU A 138 6.17 -8.09 8.73
C LEU A 138 6.76 -8.60 10.06
N ASP A 139 6.12 -9.59 10.68
CA ASP A 139 6.56 -10.15 11.97
C ASP A 139 7.93 -10.85 11.86
N PHE A 140 8.26 -11.39 10.68
CA PHE A 140 9.48 -12.17 10.43
C PHE A 140 10.35 -11.64 9.29
N GLY A 141 9.94 -10.58 8.60
CA GLY A 141 10.78 -9.90 7.61
C GLY A 141 11.95 -9.23 8.31
N ASN A 142 13.16 -9.41 7.78
CA ASN A 142 14.40 -8.89 8.36
C ASN A 142 14.22 -7.45 8.88
N SER A 143 14.19 -7.30 10.20
CA SER A 143 14.16 -6.03 10.92
C SER A 143 15.55 -5.40 10.98
N GLU A 144 16.33 -5.52 9.92
CA GLU A 144 17.55 -4.75 9.79
C GLU A 144 17.13 -3.32 9.47
N GLN A 145 17.46 -2.40 10.38
CA GLN A 145 17.39 -0.94 10.27
C GLN A 145 16.86 -0.43 8.93
N ASP A 146 15.73 0.31 8.96
CA ASP A 146 15.13 0.99 7.79
C ASP A 146 16.18 1.92 7.14
N SER A 147 17.00 1.36 6.26
CA SER A 147 17.96 2.09 5.41
C SER A 147 17.25 3.11 4.54
N ALA A 148 15.94 2.91 4.34
CA ALA A 148 15.04 3.82 3.65
C ALA A 148 14.87 5.16 4.37
N ASP A 149 15.02 5.25 5.70
CA ASP A 149 14.93 6.51 6.46
C ASP A 149 16.32 7.18 6.68
N ALA A 150 17.38 6.65 6.04
CA ALA A 150 18.71 7.24 6.13
C ALA A 150 18.75 8.66 5.53
N PRO A 151 19.59 9.56 6.07
CA PRO A 151 19.83 10.86 5.46
C PRO A 151 20.46 10.69 4.08
N CYS A 152 19.90 11.38 3.08
CA CYS A 152 20.45 11.45 1.72
C CYS A 152 21.52 12.56 1.62
N THR A 153 21.98 12.96 0.43
CA THR A 153 22.71 14.23 0.26
C THR A 153 22.09 14.97 -0.92
N ILE A 154 21.87 16.28 -0.79
CA ILE A 154 21.40 17.10 -1.91
C ILE A 154 22.63 17.56 -2.68
N ALA A 155 22.68 17.24 -3.97
CA ALA A 155 23.72 17.73 -4.87
C ALA A 155 23.58 19.25 -5.10
N GLU A 156 24.66 19.92 -5.50
CA GLU A 156 24.59 21.37 -5.80
C GLU A 156 23.86 21.65 -7.12
N GLN A 157 24.00 20.76 -8.10
CA GLN A 157 23.36 20.89 -9.41
C GLN A 157 22.41 19.74 -9.67
N PRO A 158 21.18 20.02 -10.15
CA PRO A 158 20.24 18.97 -10.50
C PRO A 158 20.66 18.29 -11.80
N ILE A 159 20.56 16.96 -11.78
CA ILE A 159 20.50 16.15 -12.98
C ILE A 159 19.14 16.41 -13.60
N SER A 160 18.04 16.05 -12.95
CA SER A 160 16.68 16.20 -13.47
C SER A 160 16.33 17.62 -13.90
N ARG A 161 15.40 17.76 -14.84
CA ARG A 161 14.89 19.05 -15.32
C ARG A 161 13.37 19.09 -15.32
N ARG A 162 12.84 20.29 -15.22
CA ARG A 162 11.40 20.57 -15.30
C ARG A 162 10.76 19.91 -16.54
N GLY A 163 9.67 19.19 -16.32
CA GLY A 163 8.92 18.46 -17.35
C GLY A 163 9.49 17.08 -17.69
N GLU A 164 10.61 16.65 -17.11
CA GLU A 164 11.15 15.31 -17.35
C GLU A 164 10.42 14.24 -16.52
N LEU A 165 10.06 13.15 -17.20
CA LEU A 165 9.39 11.99 -16.61
C LEU A 165 10.39 10.84 -16.49
N TRP A 166 10.54 10.34 -15.28
CA TRP A 166 11.39 9.20 -14.93
C TRP A 166 10.53 7.97 -14.63
N GLN A 167 10.92 6.82 -15.19
CA GLN A 167 10.35 5.51 -14.91
C GLN A 167 11.27 4.75 -13.94
N LEU A 168 10.73 4.36 -12.79
CA LEU A 168 11.47 3.69 -11.72
C LEU A 168 10.80 2.34 -11.43
N GLY A 169 11.16 1.30 -12.18
CA GLY A 169 10.46 0.01 -12.11
C GLY A 169 8.98 0.17 -12.44
N ALA A 170 8.08 -0.09 -11.48
CA ALA A 170 6.63 0.10 -11.65
C ALA A 170 6.14 1.53 -11.28
N HIS A 171 7.04 2.39 -10.82
CA HIS A 171 6.78 3.74 -10.34
C HIS A 171 7.13 4.80 -11.39
N ARG A 172 6.62 6.02 -11.20
CA ARG A 172 6.95 7.17 -12.04
C ARG A 172 7.17 8.42 -11.20
N VAL A 173 8.12 9.25 -11.61
CA VAL A 173 8.36 10.56 -11.02
C VAL A 173 8.45 11.60 -12.13
N LEU A 174 7.63 12.64 -12.05
CA LEU A 174 7.71 13.77 -12.97
C LEU A 174 8.24 14.99 -12.21
N CYS A 175 9.24 15.66 -12.78
CA CYS A 175 9.64 16.98 -12.31
C CYS A 175 8.56 18.00 -12.72
N GLY A 176 7.55 18.18 -11.87
CA GLY A 176 6.21 18.68 -12.22
C GLY A 176 5.57 19.52 -11.11
N ASP A 177 4.57 20.34 -11.45
CA ASP A 177 3.88 21.28 -10.56
C ASP A 177 2.50 20.71 -10.26
N ALA A 178 2.22 20.51 -8.98
CA ALA A 178 0.95 20.04 -8.48
C ALA A 178 -0.24 20.93 -8.90
N CYS A 179 0.00 22.18 -9.29
CA CYS A 179 -1.02 23.12 -9.76
C CYS A 179 -1.19 23.15 -11.30
N ASP A 180 -0.37 22.43 -12.08
CA ASP A 180 -0.42 22.41 -13.54
C ASP A 180 -1.06 21.13 -14.08
N GLN A 181 -2.27 21.22 -14.63
CA GLN A 181 -3.01 20.08 -15.17
C GLN A 181 -2.24 19.28 -16.23
N SER A 182 -1.37 19.92 -17.02
CA SER A 182 -0.59 19.25 -18.05
C SER A 182 0.45 18.27 -17.47
N ASP A 183 1.00 18.59 -16.31
CA ASP A 183 1.92 17.72 -15.59
C ASP A 183 1.22 16.48 -15.03
N TRP A 184 0.02 16.65 -14.46
CA TRP A 184 -0.80 15.52 -14.02
C TRP A 184 -1.15 14.60 -15.19
N ALA A 185 -1.55 15.17 -16.33
CA ALA A 185 -1.86 14.40 -17.53
C ALA A 185 -0.63 13.64 -18.06
N ARG A 186 0.55 14.26 -18.03
CA ARG A 186 1.82 13.65 -18.45
C ARG A 186 2.26 12.52 -17.52
N LEU A 187 2.15 12.71 -16.20
CA LEU A 187 2.52 11.70 -15.21
C LEU A 187 1.58 10.49 -15.27
N MET A 188 0.26 10.75 -15.29
CA MET A 188 -0.77 9.73 -15.13
C MET A 188 -1.12 9.03 -16.44
N GLY A 189 -1.08 9.73 -17.58
CA GLY A 189 -1.62 9.21 -18.84
C GLY A 189 -3.08 8.75 -18.67
N SER A 190 -3.34 7.48 -18.96
CA SER A 190 -4.65 6.85 -18.77
C SER A 190 -4.88 6.28 -17.36
N ASP A 191 -3.84 6.16 -16.53
CA ASP A 191 -3.97 5.61 -15.17
C ASP A 191 -4.80 6.55 -14.27
N ARG A 192 -5.39 5.99 -13.21
CA ARG A 192 -6.07 6.73 -12.14
C ARG A 192 -5.65 6.18 -10.78
N ALA A 193 -5.45 7.06 -9.81
CA ALA A 193 -4.97 6.67 -8.49
C ALA A 193 -6.07 6.01 -7.64
N ASN A 194 -5.72 4.96 -6.90
CA ASN A 194 -6.58 4.33 -5.91
C ASN A 194 -6.55 5.05 -4.56
N MET A 195 -5.46 5.77 -4.30
CA MET A 195 -5.21 6.55 -3.08
C MET A 195 -4.30 7.73 -3.41
N LEU A 196 -4.42 8.80 -2.63
CA LEU A 196 -3.48 9.91 -2.66
C LEU A 196 -2.89 10.17 -1.27
N ILE A 197 -1.59 10.46 -1.24
CA ILE A 197 -0.85 10.92 -0.07
C ILE A 197 -0.20 12.23 -0.45
N ALA A 198 -0.39 13.27 0.36
CA ALA A 198 0.20 14.58 0.10
C ALA A 198 0.80 15.17 1.37
N ASP A 199 2.12 15.38 1.36
CA ASP A 199 2.82 16.23 2.33
C ASP A 199 2.98 17.63 1.74
N VAL A 200 1.89 18.40 1.75
CA VAL A 200 1.85 19.71 1.09
C VAL A 200 2.85 20.68 1.72
N PRO A 201 3.35 21.70 1.00
CA PRO A 201 4.13 22.75 1.64
C PRO A 201 3.25 23.53 2.62
N TYR A 202 3.76 23.76 3.84
CA TYR A 202 2.95 24.33 4.93
C TYR A 202 2.90 25.87 4.90
N ASN A 203 3.42 26.55 3.90
CA ASN A 203 3.47 28.02 3.84
C ASN A 203 4.17 28.66 5.06
N VAL A 204 5.32 28.10 5.43
CA VAL A 204 6.11 28.53 6.59
C VAL A 204 7.57 28.70 6.20
N GLN A 205 8.16 29.85 6.56
CA GLN A 205 9.58 30.14 6.34
C GLN A 205 10.48 29.18 7.12
N ILE A 206 11.39 28.48 6.43
CA ILE A 206 12.37 27.57 7.03
C ILE A 206 13.32 28.35 7.94
N SER A 207 13.76 29.53 7.50
CA SER A 207 14.64 30.43 8.28
C SER A 207 14.11 30.77 9.68
N LYS A 208 12.79 30.81 9.86
CA LYS A 208 12.15 31.10 11.17
C LYS A 208 11.89 29.86 12.04
N THR A 209 11.83 28.67 11.44
CA THR A 209 11.46 27.42 12.13
C THR A 209 12.64 26.49 12.40
N LEU A 210 13.70 26.53 11.57
CA LEU A 210 14.87 25.63 11.65
C LEU A 210 16.20 26.39 11.74
N GLY A 211 16.20 27.73 11.57
CA GLY A 211 17.39 28.57 11.36
C GLY A 211 18.24 28.94 12.59
N ARG A 212 18.16 28.24 13.73
CA ARG A 212 19.02 28.51 14.91
C ARG A 212 20.29 27.63 14.99
N GLY A 213 20.48 26.69 14.07
CA GLY A 213 21.67 25.82 13.98
C GLY A 213 22.77 26.38 13.06
N ARG A 214 23.97 25.75 13.05
CA ARG A 214 25.07 26.09 12.13
C ARG A 214 24.78 25.76 10.66
N ILE A 215 23.84 24.83 10.41
CA ILE A 215 23.41 24.38 9.09
C ILE A 215 22.21 25.22 8.65
N LYS A 216 22.29 25.85 7.48
CA LYS A 216 21.19 26.59 6.85
C LYS A 216 20.59 25.72 5.76
N HIS A 217 19.29 25.46 5.82
CA HIS A 217 18.56 24.77 4.77
C HIS A 217 18.07 25.78 3.71
N ARG A 218 17.97 25.33 2.46
CA ARG A 218 17.33 26.09 1.37
C ARG A 218 15.82 26.18 1.63
N GLU A 219 15.20 27.30 1.26
CA GLU A 219 13.74 27.47 1.30
C GLU A 219 13.07 26.54 0.27
N PHE A 220 11.82 26.13 0.52
CA PHE A 220 11.05 25.31 -0.43
C PHE A 220 10.70 26.13 -1.67
N ALA A 221 10.54 25.45 -2.81
CA ALA A 221 10.22 26.10 -4.09
C ALA A 221 8.87 26.84 -4.06
N VAL A 222 7.90 26.36 -3.26
CA VAL A 222 6.56 26.92 -3.08
C VAL A 222 6.14 26.73 -1.62
N GLY A 223 5.34 27.65 -1.08
CA GLY A 223 4.77 27.57 0.26
C GLY A 223 5.84 27.69 1.35
N SER A 224 6.71 28.68 1.19
CA SER A 224 7.73 29.11 2.17
C SER A 224 7.29 30.36 2.94
N GLY A 225 5.99 30.62 3.08
CA GLY A 225 5.44 31.73 3.87
C GLY A 225 5.14 33.00 3.08
N GLU A 226 5.12 32.91 1.75
CA GLU A 226 4.79 34.00 0.83
C GLU A 226 3.29 34.24 0.67
N MET A 227 2.44 33.25 0.96
CA MET A 227 1.00 33.35 0.72
C MET A 227 0.24 33.85 1.96
N SER A 228 -0.76 34.70 1.75
CA SER A 228 -1.78 34.98 2.77
C SER A 228 -2.72 33.77 2.97
N SER A 229 -3.49 33.73 4.06
CA SER A 229 -4.44 32.64 4.31
C SER A 229 -5.44 32.39 3.15
N PRO A 230 -6.04 33.44 2.52
CA PRO A 230 -6.89 33.23 1.34
C PRO A 230 -6.13 32.67 0.13
N GLU A 231 -4.94 33.19 -0.16
CA GLU A 231 -4.11 32.70 -1.28
C GLU A 231 -3.68 31.25 -1.06
N PHE A 232 -3.32 30.89 0.16
CA PHE A 232 -2.99 29.51 0.52
C PHE A 232 -4.20 28.58 0.39
N THR A 233 -5.39 29.02 0.80
CA THR A 233 -6.64 28.26 0.60
C THR A 233 -6.92 28.05 -0.89
N VAL A 234 -6.70 29.05 -1.74
CA VAL A 234 -6.83 28.93 -3.20
C VAL A 234 -5.82 27.95 -3.78
N PHE A 235 -4.56 28.03 -3.35
CA PHE A 235 -3.51 27.08 -3.73
C PHE A 235 -3.92 25.64 -3.39
N LEU A 236 -4.34 25.40 -2.13
CA LEU A 236 -4.81 24.09 -1.67
C LEU A 236 -5.97 23.57 -2.51
N THR A 237 -6.98 24.43 -2.75
CA THR A 237 -8.17 24.09 -3.53
C THR A 237 -7.81 23.69 -4.97
N ARG A 238 -6.87 24.41 -5.59
CA ARG A 238 -6.47 24.19 -6.99
C ARG A 238 -5.88 22.80 -7.22
N TRP A 239 -4.87 22.40 -6.45
CA TRP A 239 -4.26 21.08 -6.66
C TRP A 239 -5.21 19.94 -6.20
N MET A 240 -6.05 20.17 -5.18
CA MET A 240 -7.05 19.19 -4.75
C MET A 240 -8.09 18.89 -5.84
N HIS A 241 -8.49 19.89 -6.64
CA HIS A 241 -9.35 19.64 -7.80
C HIS A 241 -8.69 18.72 -8.83
N LEU A 242 -7.39 18.87 -9.08
CA LEU A 242 -6.63 17.99 -9.96
C LEU A 242 -6.50 16.59 -9.34
N ALA A 243 -6.25 16.51 -8.04
CA ALA A 243 -6.22 15.24 -7.30
C ALA A 243 -7.52 14.43 -7.47
N VAL A 244 -8.68 15.08 -7.38
CA VAL A 244 -9.99 14.45 -7.66
C VAL A 244 -10.08 13.93 -9.10
N GLN A 245 -9.67 14.74 -10.08
CA GLN A 245 -9.75 14.41 -11.51
C GLN A 245 -8.90 13.18 -11.89
N PHE A 246 -7.74 13.01 -11.26
CA PHE A 246 -6.78 11.96 -11.56
C PHE A 246 -6.84 10.76 -10.60
N SER A 247 -7.88 10.68 -9.76
CA SER A 247 -8.13 9.55 -8.87
C SER A 247 -9.44 8.84 -9.19
N HIS A 248 -9.57 7.58 -8.80
CA HIS A 248 -10.82 6.85 -8.90
C HIS A 248 -11.88 7.41 -7.93
N ASP A 249 -13.16 7.30 -8.31
CA ASP A 249 -14.27 7.47 -7.38
C ASP A 249 -14.13 6.44 -6.23
N GLY A 250 -14.32 6.89 -4.99
CA GLY A 250 -14.07 6.12 -3.78
C GLY A 250 -12.61 6.11 -3.29
N SER A 251 -11.67 6.77 -3.98
CA SER A 251 -10.27 6.85 -3.50
C SER A 251 -10.15 7.67 -2.21
N MET A 252 -9.27 7.26 -1.30
CA MET A 252 -8.99 8.01 -0.07
C MET A 252 -7.76 8.90 -0.21
N HIS A 253 -7.88 10.15 0.24
CA HIS A 253 -6.85 11.19 0.12
C HIS A 253 -6.39 11.60 1.52
N TYR A 254 -5.11 11.37 1.79
CA TYR A 254 -4.45 11.63 3.07
C TYR A 254 -3.56 12.86 2.93
N ILE A 255 -3.94 13.95 3.57
CA ILE A 255 -3.30 15.25 3.37
C ILE A 255 -2.71 15.73 4.69
N PHE A 256 -1.37 15.77 4.75
CA PHE A 256 -0.62 16.17 5.94
C PHE A 256 -0.57 17.69 6.04
N ILE A 257 -0.70 18.21 7.26
CA ILE A 257 -0.60 19.64 7.55
C ILE A 257 -0.17 19.89 9.00
N ASP A 258 0.41 21.06 9.24
CA ASP A 258 0.57 21.60 10.59
C ASP A 258 -0.75 22.21 11.11
N TRP A 259 -0.95 22.16 12.43
CA TRP A 259 -2.15 22.69 13.10
C TRP A 259 -2.41 24.17 12.80
N ARG A 260 -1.38 24.96 12.46
CA ARG A 260 -1.51 26.39 12.10
C ARG A 260 -2.37 26.63 10.87
N HIS A 261 -2.47 25.64 9.97
CA HIS A 261 -3.25 25.74 8.73
C HIS A 261 -4.48 24.84 8.73
N LEU A 262 -4.98 24.49 9.92
CA LEU A 262 -6.19 23.68 10.09
C LEU A 262 -7.39 24.33 9.38
N GLY A 263 -7.53 25.66 9.46
CA GLY A 263 -8.64 26.39 8.85
C GLY A 263 -8.59 26.37 7.32
N GLU A 264 -7.46 26.76 6.73
CA GLU A 264 -7.23 26.79 5.29
C GLU A 264 -7.39 25.40 4.66
N MET A 265 -6.80 24.38 5.29
CA MET A 265 -6.89 22.99 4.85
C MET A 265 -8.34 22.47 4.90
N HIS A 266 -9.04 22.72 6.02
CA HIS A 266 -10.43 22.28 6.16
C HIS A 266 -11.35 22.95 5.13
N ASN A 267 -11.20 24.26 4.93
CA ASN A 267 -12.02 25.01 3.99
C ASN A 267 -11.80 24.55 2.55
N ALA A 268 -10.55 24.42 2.11
CA ALA A 268 -10.21 23.93 0.78
C ALA A 268 -10.71 22.50 0.55
N GLY A 269 -10.41 21.60 1.50
CA GLY A 269 -10.81 20.20 1.40
C GLY A 269 -12.33 20.03 1.43
N HIS A 270 -13.05 20.80 2.25
CA HIS A 270 -14.50 20.74 2.28
C HIS A 270 -15.14 21.22 0.95
N ALA A 271 -14.59 22.27 0.35
CA ALA A 271 -15.06 22.78 -0.93
C ALA A 271 -14.87 21.77 -2.08
N VAL A 272 -13.81 20.98 -2.05
CA VAL A 272 -13.47 20.02 -3.13
C VAL A 272 -14.09 18.64 -2.90
N PHE A 273 -13.99 18.09 -1.70
CA PHE A 273 -14.36 16.71 -1.39
C PHE A 273 -15.67 16.58 -0.60
N GLY A 274 -16.18 17.67 -0.04
CA GLY A 274 -17.32 17.65 0.88
C GLY A 274 -16.93 17.27 2.31
N PRO A 275 -17.76 16.51 3.04
CA PRO A 275 -17.51 16.22 4.46
C PRO A 275 -16.19 15.48 4.71
N LEU A 276 -15.44 15.96 5.70
CA LEU A 276 -14.23 15.30 6.20
C LEU A 276 -14.58 13.92 6.76
N GLN A 277 -13.87 12.87 6.34
CA GLN A 277 -14.11 11.50 6.81
C GLN A 277 -13.52 11.28 8.20
N ASN A 278 -12.31 11.79 8.43
CA ASN A 278 -11.67 11.76 9.73
C ASN A 278 -10.55 12.81 9.82
N LEU A 279 -10.13 13.11 11.04
CA LEU A 279 -8.91 13.86 11.31
C LEU A 279 -7.98 12.96 12.12
N VAL A 280 -6.86 12.60 11.51
CA VAL A 280 -5.85 11.76 12.14
C VAL A 280 -4.76 12.65 12.75
N VAL A 281 -4.33 12.30 13.95
CA VAL A 281 -3.22 12.95 14.66
C VAL A 281 -2.02 12.03 14.58
N TRP A 282 -0.98 12.45 13.86
CA TRP A 282 0.33 11.80 13.96
C TRP A 282 1.06 12.31 15.20
N ASN A 283 1.07 11.50 16.25
CA ASN A 283 1.84 11.71 17.47
C ASN A 283 3.31 11.30 17.26
N LYS A 284 4.22 12.27 17.34
CA LYS A 284 5.67 12.08 17.16
C LYS A 284 6.30 11.67 18.49
N SER A 285 7.35 10.85 18.45
CA SER A 285 8.06 10.42 19.68
C SER A 285 8.60 11.58 20.53
N ASN A 286 8.98 12.70 19.91
CA ASN A 286 9.49 13.88 20.59
C ASN A 286 8.85 15.16 20.03
N ALA A 287 8.64 16.13 20.91
CA ALA A 287 8.21 17.46 20.51
C ALA A 287 9.33 18.23 19.77
N GLY A 288 8.96 19.05 18.78
CA GLY A 288 9.87 19.94 18.05
C GLY A 288 10.40 21.10 18.90
N GLN A 289 11.11 22.05 18.30
CA GLN A 289 11.61 23.24 19.00
C GLN A 289 10.47 24.23 19.33
N GLY A 290 10.59 24.99 20.42
CA GLY A 290 9.60 25.99 20.83
C GLY A 290 9.85 26.50 22.26
N SER A 291 9.41 27.72 22.56
CA SER A 291 9.58 28.36 23.88
C SER A 291 8.39 28.19 24.83
N PHE A 292 7.22 27.85 24.30
CA PHE A 292 6.01 27.54 25.08
C PHE A 292 5.59 26.09 24.83
N TYR A 293 4.38 25.84 24.32
CA TYR A 293 4.00 24.49 23.88
C TYR A 293 4.76 24.11 22.62
N ARG A 294 5.52 23.01 22.72
CA ARG A 294 6.29 22.44 21.62
C ARG A 294 5.40 21.47 20.85
N SER A 295 5.27 21.65 19.53
CA SER A 295 4.45 20.76 18.73
C SER A 295 5.04 19.35 18.70
N GLN A 296 4.26 18.37 19.16
CA GLN A 296 4.59 16.93 19.10
C GLN A 296 3.72 16.20 18.09
N HIS A 297 2.91 16.89 17.31
CA HIS A 297 2.03 16.24 16.36
C HIS A 297 1.98 16.96 15.02
N GLU A 298 1.49 16.24 14.03
CA GLU A 298 1.00 16.75 12.76
C GLU A 298 -0.41 16.21 12.53
N LEU A 299 -1.18 16.90 11.71
CA LEU A 299 -2.55 16.54 11.39
C LEU A 299 -2.60 15.93 9.99
N ILE A 300 -3.47 14.95 9.81
CA ILE A 300 -3.70 14.30 8.52
C ILE A 300 -5.20 14.33 8.25
N PHE A 301 -5.58 15.10 7.25
CA PHE A 301 -6.96 15.20 6.79
C PHE A 301 -7.27 14.02 5.89
N LEU A 302 -8.37 13.33 6.18
CA LEU A 302 -8.86 12.20 5.40
C LEU A 302 -10.12 12.60 4.65
N TYR A 303 -9.99 12.71 3.34
CA TYR A 303 -11.11 12.94 2.44
C TYR A 303 -11.35 11.72 1.54
N ARG A 304 -12.61 11.52 1.15
CA ARG A 304 -12.98 10.54 0.13
C ARG A 304 -13.30 11.29 -1.16
N ASN A 305 -12.75 10.83 -2.27
CA ASN A 305 -13.12 11.31 -3.59
C ASN A 305 -14.46 10.72 -4.01
N GLY A 306 -15.43 11.56 -4.37
CA GLY A 306 -16.73 11.12 -4.88
C GLY A 306 -17.60 10.33 -3.90
N ASP A 307 -18.55 9.59 -4.46
CA ASP A 307 -19.64 8.95 -3.73
C ASP A 307 -19.47 7.44 -3.55
N ALA A 308 -18.64 6.80 -4.38
CA ALA A 308 -18.40 5.37 -4.29
C ALA A 308 -17.80 4.97 -2.93
N PRO A 309 -18.08 3.76 -2.44
CA PRO A 309 -17.48 3.27 -1.20
C PRO A 309 -15.95 3.15 -1.37
N HIS A 310 -15.21 3.59 -0.36
CA HIS A 310 -13.77 3.35 -0.31
C HIS A 310 -13.47 1.91 0.14
N LEU A 311 -12.31 1.40 -0.27
CA LEU A 311 -11.79 0.15 0.28
C LEU A 311 -11.35 0.38 1.73
N ASN A 312 -11.85 -0.42 2.66
CA ASN A 312 -11.48 -0.36 4.07
C ASN A 312 -10.84 -1.69 4.47
N ASN A 313 -9.52 -1.71 4.60
CA ASN A 313 -8.78 -2.90 5.04
C ASN A 313 -8.59 -2.95 6.57
N VAL A 314 -9.02 -1.92 7.31
CA VAL A 314 -8.96 -1.90 8.77
C VAL A 314 -10.04 -2.82 9.34
N GLU A 315 -11.28 -2.71 8.86
CA GLU A 315 -12.42 -3.58 9.24
C GLU A 315 -12.49 -3.92 10.75
N LEU A 316 -12.22 -2.94 11.62
CA LEU A 316 -12.17 -3.11 13.08
C LEU A 316 -11.21 -4.24 13.56
N GLY A 317 -10.10 -4.45 12.86
CA GLY A 317 -9.12 -5.46 13.21
C GLY A 317 -9.54 -6.90 12.88
N ARG A 318 -10.66 -7.11 12.18
CA ARG A 318 -11.18 -8.44 11.82
C ARG A 318 -10.14 -9.34 11.15
N HIS A 319 -9.24 -8.73 10.39
CA HIS A 319 -8.17 -9.39 9.64
C HIS A 319 -6.77 -9.02 10.16
N GLY A 320 -6.66 -8.68 11.44
CA GLY A 320 -5.38 -8.37 12.10
C GLY A 320 -4.91 -6.91 11.98
N ARG A 321 -5.53 -6.10 11.11
CA ARG A 321 -5.20 -4.68 10.96
C ARG A 321 -6.15 -3.78 11.76
N ASN A 322 -5.75 -3.37 12.96
CA ASN A 322 -6.51 -2.42 13.76
C ASN A 322 -5.85 -1.04 13.75
N ARG A 323 -6.61 0.03 13.50
CA ARG A 323 -6.11 1.40 13.39
C ARG A 323 -7.06 2.35 14.14
N SER A 324 -6.49 3.26 14.90
CA SER A 324 -7.21 4.43 15.45
C SER A 324 -6.85 5.68 14.64
N ASN A 325 -7.48 6.81 14.96
CA ASN A 325 -7.12 8.10 14.39
C ASN A 325 -5.97 8.80 15.13
N VAL A 326 -5.25 8.10 16.02
CA VAL A 326 -4.01 8.59 16.64
C VAL A 326 -2.88 7.65 16.26
N TRP A 327 -1.99 8.13 15.41
CA TRP A 327 -0.89 7.34 14.85
C TRP A 327 0.40 7.70 15.57
N THR A 328 1.08 6.72 16.16
CA THR A 328 2.34 6.98 16.87
C THR A 328 3.52 6.45 16.07
N TYR A 329 4.32 7.37 15.53
CA TYR A 329 5.54 7.05 14.78
C TYR A 329 6.63 8.05 15.15
N ALA A 330 7.89 7.64 15.11
CA ALA A 330 9.01 8.54 15.39
C ALA A 330 9.04 9.71 14.40
N GLY A 331 9.24 10.92 14.91
CA GLY A 331 9.60 12.05 14.06
C GLY A 331 11.11 12.13 13.88
N VAL A 332 11.55 12.93 12.91
CA VAL A 332 12.98 13.18 12.60
C VAL A 332 13.78 13.68 13.83
N ASN A 333 13.12 14.26 14.85
CA ASN A 333 13.74 14.73 16.09
C ASN A 333 14.03 13.62 17.14
N THR A 334 14.45 12.43 16.73
CA THR A 334 14.96 11.43 17.69
C THR A 334 16.40 11.77 18.07
N PHE A 335 16.66 12.04 19.36
CA PHE A 335 18.00 12.37 19.85
C PHE A 335 18.95 11.16 19.68
N ARG A 336 19.71 11.10 18.59
CA ARG A 336 20.83 10.17 18.40
C ARG A 336 22.16 10.91 18.33
N LYS A 337 23.25 10.18 18.62
CA LYS A 337 24.59 10.71 18.88
C LYS A 337 25.31 11.24 17.62
N ASP A 338 24.77 10.97 16.43
CA ASP A 338 25.46 11.14 15.13
C ASP A 338 24.85 12.26 14.26
N ARG A 339 24.27 13.28 14.91
CA ARG A 339 23.33 14.27 14.34
C ARG A 339 23.90 15.31 13.36
N LEU A 340 25.22 15.41 13.17
CA LEU A 340 25.79 16.55 12.42
C LEU A 340 25.64 16.41 10.89
N ASP A 341 25.66 15.18 10.38
CA ASP A 341 25.52 14.93 8.93
C ASP A 341 24.05 14.74 8.52
N GLU A 342 23.20 14.22 9.40
CA GLU A 342 21.78 13.94 9.13
C GLU A 342 20.93 15.21 8.95
N LEU A 343 21.33 16.32 9.57
CA LEU A 343 20.66 17.61 9.49
C LEU A 343 20.95 18.40 8.21
N ALA A 344 21.84 17.97 7.32
CA ALA A 344 22.22 18.76 6.14
C ALA A 344 21.23 18.64 4.97
N VAL A 345 20.26 17.72 5.05
CA VAL A 345 19.78 17.05 3.84
C VAL A 345 18.30 17.23 3.55
N HIS A 346 17.41 17.11 4.54
CA HIS A 346 16.01 17.48 4.36
C HIS A 346 15.36 17.74 5.73
N PRO A 347 14.69 18.89 5.91
CA PRO A 347 14.19 19.27 7.22
C PRO A 347 13.00 18.42 7.72
N THR A 348 12.27 17.71 6.84
CA THR A 348 10.97 17.09 7.16
C THR A 348 10.70 15.79 6.39
N VAL A 349 11.57 14.77 6.48
CA VAL A 349 11.24 13.45 5.88
C VAL A 349 10.18 12.75 6.74
N LYS A 350 9.04 12.39 6.14
CA LYS A 350 8.04 11.53 6.79
C LYS A 350 8.59 10.09 6.92
N PRO A 351 8.36 9.37 8.02
CA PRO A 351 8.81 7.98 8.16
C PRO A 351 8.19 7.07 7.08
N VAL A 352 9.00 6.23 6.44
CA VAL A 352 8.49 5.30 5.41
C VAL A 352 7.42 4.36 5.98
N ALA A 353 7.60 3.88 7.21
CA ALA A 353 6.64 2.98 7.86
C ALA A 353 5.25 3.62 8.07
N LEU A 354 5.19 4.92 8.41
CA LEU A 354 3.95 5.67 8.58
C LEU A 354 3.14 5.69 7.28
N ILE A 355 3.82 6.01 6.18
CA ILE A 355 3.21 6.08 4.85
C ILE A 355 2.83 4.69 4.35
N ALA A 356 3.69 3.68 4.55
CA ALA A 356 3.42 2.29 4.17
C ALA A 356 2.18 1.73 4.87
N ASP A 357 1.98 2.09 6.14
CA ASP A 357 0.75 1.72 6.86
C ASP A 357 -0.49 2.46 6.32
N ALA A 358 -0.40 3.76 6.05
CA ALA A 358 -1.51 4.48 5.43
C ALA A 358 -1.91 3.85 4.09
N ILE A 359 -0.94 3.47 3.25
CA ILE A 359 -1.17 2.79 1.97
C ILE A 359 -1.97 1.50 2.17
N LYS A 360 -1.60 0.67 3.15
CA LYS A 360 -2.28 -0.61 3.42
C LYS A 360 -3.71 -0.43 3.93
N ASP A 361 -4.07 0.72 4.52
CA ASP A 361 -5.40 0.95 5.10
C ASP A 361 -6.53 0.91 4.05
N CYS A 362 -6.25 1.30 2.80
CA CYS A 362 -7.27 1.46 1.76
C CYS A 362 -6.85 1.03 0.34
N THR A 363 -5.76 0.26 0.17
CA THR A 363 -5.30 -0.22 -1.14
C THR A 363 -5.00 -1.72 -1.16
N ARG A 364 -5.00 -2.32 -2.35
CA ARG A 364 -4.52 -3.68 -2.65
C ARG A 364 -3.09 -3.64 -3.19
N ARG A 365 -2.39 -4.78 -3.19
CA ARG A 365 -1.11 -4.89 -3.92
C ARG A 365 -1.32 -4.57 -5.40
N GLY A 366 -0.38 -3.85 -6.00
CA GLY A 366 -0.45 -3.38 -7.38
C GLY A 366 -1.30 -2.12 -7.61
N ASP A 367 -2.11 -1.67 -6.64
CA ASP A 367 -2.86 -0.41 -6.74
C ASP A 367 -1.90 0.79 -6.84
N LEU A 368 -2.38 1.87 -7.45
CA LEU A 368 -1.63 3.09 -7.67
C LEU A 368 -1.85 4.10 -6.54
N VAL A 369 -0.76 4.53 -5.92
CA VAL A 369 -0.70 5.64 -4.95
C VAL A 369 -0.14 6.87 -5.64
N LEU A 370 -0.81 8.01 -5.52
CA LEU A 370 -0.37 9.28 -6.09
C LEU A 370 0.17 10.21 -5.02
N ASP A 371 1.28 10.88 -5.29
CA ASP A 371 1.86 11.89 -4.42
C ASP A 371 2.20 13.17 -5.20
N PRO A 372 1.39 14.23 -5.11
CA PRO A 372 1.65 15.47 -5.84
C PRO A 372 2.76 16.34 -5.22
N PHE A 373 3.30 15.95 -4.05
CA PHE A 373 4.36 16.67 -3.34
C PHE A 373 5.40 15.67 -2.84
N LEU A 374 6.00 14.95 -3.79
CA LEU A 374 6.81 13.76 -3.53
C LEU A 374 8.03 14.06 -2.63
N GLY A 375 8.61 15.27 -2.73
CA GLY A 375 9.78 15.68 -1.98
C GLY A 375 10.92 14.68 -2.15
N SER A 376 11.47 14.25 -1.02
CA SER A 376 12.55 13.25 -0.99
C SER A 376 12.13 11.82 -1.38
N GLY A 377 10.87 11.54 -1.72
CA GLY A 377 10.43 10.23 -2.21
C GLY A 377 9.94 9.23 -1.16
N THR A 378 9.48 9.67 0.03
CA THR A 378 8.99 8.74 1.07
C THR A 378 7.83 7.87 0.55
N THR A 379 6.85 8.45 -0.15
CA THR A 379 5.71 7.69 -0.69
C THR A 379 6.13 6.65 -1.73
N LEU A 380 7.13 6.99 -2.54
CA LEU A 380 7.73 6.07 -3.52
C LEU A 380 8.33 4.84 -2.84
N LEU A 381 9.18 5.03 -1.82
CA LEU A 381 9.80 3.94 -1.05
C LEU A 381 8.77 3.12 -0.27
N ALA A 382 7.78 3.78 0.33
CA ALA A 382 6.71 3.13 1.06
C ALA A 382 5.88 2.22 0.14
N ALA A 383 5.51 2.70 -1.04
CA ALA A 383 4.75 1.93 -2.02
C ALA A 383 5.56 0.72 -2.52
N GLU A 384 6.84 0.90 -2.85
CA GLU A 384 7.74 -0.20 -3.22
C GLU A 384 7.75 -1.28 -2.13
N ARG A 385 7.99 -0.88 -0.87
CA ARG A 385 8.07 -1.80 0.28
C ARG A 385 6.81 -2.63 0.48
N VAL A 386 5.63 -2.07 0.22
CA VAL A 386 4.35 -2.77 0.38
C VAL A 386 3.78 -3.31 -0.94
N GLY A 387 4.55 -3.31 -2.03
CA GLY A 387 4.14 -3.87 -3.32
C GLY A 387 2.97 -3.13 -3.98
N ARG A 388 2.94 -1.80 -3.89
CA ARG A 388 2.05 -0.89 -4.63
C ARG A 388 2.85 -0.09 -5.64
N ARG A 389 2.17 0.52 -6.62
CA ARG A 389 2.77 1.47 -7.56
C ARG A 389 2.66 2.88 -6.98
N ALA A 390 3.64 3.73 -7.26
CA ALA A 390 3.61 5.14 -6.85
C ALA A 390 3.95 6.03 -8.03
N TYR A 391 3.11 7.01 -8.29
CA TYR A 391 3.38 8.11 -9.21
C TYR A 391 3.53 9.40 -8.40
N GLY A 392 4.56 10.19 -8.68
CA GLY A 392 4.84 11.40 -7.92
C GLY A 392 5.17 12.63 -8.77
N LEU A 393 4.72 13.80 -8.30
CA LEU A 393 5.15 15.11 -8.79
C LEU A 393 6.10 15.72 -7.76
N GLU A 394 7.20 16.30 -8.24
CA GLU A 394 8.07 17.16 -7.44
C GLU A 394 8.55 18.33 -8.30
N ILE A 395 8.37 19.55 -7.80
CA ILE A 395 8.66 20.77 -8.55
C ILE A 395 10.15 21.09 -8.56
N ASP A 396 10.88 20.72 -7.49
CA ASP A 396 12.30 20.93 -7.35
C ASP A 396 13.10 19.78 -7.97
N PRO A 397 13.85 20.03 -9.04
CA PRO A 397 14.61 18.96 -9.70
C PRO A 397 15.67 18.31 -8.79
N LEU A 398 16.18 19.03 -7.78
CA LEU A 398 17.10 18.45 -6.81
C LEU A 398 16.43 17.39 -5.93
N TYR A 399 15.15 17.60 -5.57
CA TYR A 399 14.40 16.60 -4.79
C TYR A 399 13.95 15.42 -5.65
N VAL A 400 13.66 15.64 -6.94
CA VAL A 400 13.49 14.54 -7.90
C VAL A 400 14.70 13.63 -7.92
N ASP A 401 15.91 14.20 -8.02
CA ASP A 401 17.15 13.43 -8.00
C ASP A 401 17.34 12.67 -6.69
N VAL A 402 17.02 13.29 -5.55
CA VAL A 402 17.08 12.64 -4.23
C VAL A 402 16.13 11.45 -4.16
N ALA A 403 14.89 11.61 -4.61
CA ALA A 403 13.89 10.54 -4.63
C ALA A 403 14.35 9.38 -5.52
N ILE A 404 14.91 9.67 -6.70
CA ILE A 404 15.48 8.68 -7.61
C ILE A 404 16.62 7.92 -6.94
N ARG A 405 17.65 8.61 -6.44
CA ARG A 405 18.82 7.97 -5.81
C ARG A 405 18.42 7.08 -4.63
N ARG A 406 17.54 7.57 -3.74
CA ARG A 406 17.04 6.76 -2.62
C ARG A 406 16.36 5.48 -3.08
N TRP A 407 15.57 5.54 -4.15
CA TRP A 407 14.93 4.35 -4.71
C TRP A 407 15.94 3.41 -5.39
N GLN A 408 16.93 3.93 -6.12
CA GLN A 408 18.00 3.12 -6.70
C GLN A 408 18.86 2.44 -5.62
N ASP A 409 19.13 3.12 -4.51
CA ASP A 409 19.90 2.58 -3.39
C ASP A 409 19.19 1.41 -2.70
N VAL A 410 17.89 1.54 -2.46
CA VAL A 410 17.09 0.49 -1.82
C VAL A 410 16.86 -0.69 -2.77
N THR A 411 16.60 -0.43 -4.05
CA THR A 411 16.14 -1.47 -4.98
C THR A 411 17.23 -2.03 -5.89
N ARG A 412 18.38 -1.35 -5.96
CA ARG A 412 19.51 -1.67 -6.87
C ARG A 412 19.11 -1.74 -8.34
N ARG A 413 18.10 -0.97 -8.74
CA ARG A 413 17.62 -0.84 -10.12
C ARG A 413 17.83 0.58 -10.61
N ASP A 414 17.95 0.74 -11.92
CA ASP A 414 18.16 2.05 -12.55
C ASP A 414 16.83 2.75 -12.85
N ALA A 415 16.79 4.06 -12.60
CA ALA A 415 15.72 4.92 -13.10
C ALA A 415 15.99 5.31 -14.55
N ILE A 416 14.95 5.30 -15.38
CA ILE A 416 15.06 5.53 -16.82
C ILE A 416 14.34 6.82 -17.20
N LEU A 417 15.03 7.72 -17.90
CA LEU A 417 14.42 8.92 -18.47
C LEU A 417 13.52 8.51 -19.65
N VAL A 418 12.21 8.70 -19.51
CA VAL A 418 11.23 8.19 -20.50
C VAL A 418 11.47 8.75 -21.89
N ALA A 419 11.93 9.99 -22.00
CA ALA A 419 12.12 10.66 -23.29
C ALA A 419 13.28 10.08 -24.12
N THR A 420 14.34 9.58 -23.48
CA THR A 420 15.57 9.13 -24.16
C THR A 420 15.87 7.65 -23.96
N GLY A 421 15.25 7.01 -22.97
CA GLY A 421 15.56 5.63 -22.58
C GLY A 421 16.86 5.47 -21.80
N GLN A 422 17.55 6.57 -21.47
CA GLN A 422 18.82 6.55 -20.75
C GLN A 422 18.62 6.35 -19.25
N THR A 423 19.58 5.72 -18.59
CA THR A 423 19.61 5.64 -17.13
C THR A 423 19.89 7.00 -16.49
N PHE A 424 19.53 7.17 -15.23
CA PHE A 424 19.80 8.41 -14.47
C PHE A 424 21.29 8.76 -14.47
N GLU A 425 22.15 7.77 -14.33
CA GLU A 425 23.61 7.89 -14.33
C GLU A 425 24.17 8.24 -15.71
N GLU A 426 23.60 7.69 -16.79
CA GLU A 426 23.96 8.09 -18.17
C GLU A 426 23.58 9.55 -18.44
N VAL A 427 22.39 9.97 -18.01
CA VAL A 427 21.94 11.36 -18.12
C VAL A 427 22.84 12.28 -17.29
N ALA A 428 23.24 11.85 -16.09
CA ALA A 428 24.17 12.58 -15.24
C ALA A 428 25.53 12.77 -15.94
N ALA A 429 26.10 11.69 -16.49
CA ALA A 429 27.38 11.72 -17.19
C ALA A 429 27.33 12.64 -18.43
N ALA A 430 26.26 12.54 -19.23
CA ALA A 430 26.07 13.38 -20.42
C ALA A 430 25.95 14.87 -20.06
N ARG A 431 25.23 15.19 -18.98
CA ARG A 431 25.07 16.57 -18.50
C ARG A 431 26.37 17.14 -17.93
N ALA A 432 27.13 16.33 -17.20
CA ALA A 432 28.45 16.71 -16.68
C ALA A 432 29.46 17.00 -17.82
N ALA A 433 29.47 16.17 -18.87
CA ALA A 433 30.32 16.39 -20.04
C ALA A 433 29.99 17.71 -20.76
N THR A 434 28.70 18.02 -20.91
CA THR A 434 28.24 19.27 -21.56
C THR A 434 28.62 20.52 -20.75
N SER A 435 28.63 20.43 -19.42
CA SER A 435 29.04 21.55 -18.55
C SER A 435 30.55 21.81 -18.51
N ALA A 436 31.37 20.87 -18.99
CA ALA A 436 32.84 20.95 -18.96
C ALA A 436 33.44 21.52 -20.25
N GLU A 437 32.67 21.68 -21.33
CA GLU A 437 33.13 22.35 -22.54
C GLU A 437 33.06 23.88 -22.34
N PRO A 438 34.20 24.61 -22.38
CA PRO A 438 34.19 26.04 -22.21
C PRO A 438 33.56 26.70 -23.45
N SER A 439 32.62 27.62 -23.20
CA SER A 439 32.05 28.50 -24.22
C SER A 439 33.18 29.24 -24.94
N THR A 440 33.54 28.80 -26.14
CA THR A 440 34.52 29.45 -27.03
C THR A 440 33.99 30.75 -27.60
#